data_AF-A0A8K0P8V6-F1
#
_entry.id   AF-A0A8K0P8V6-F1
#
_cell.length_a   1.000
_cell.length_b   1.000
_cell.length_c   1.000
_cell.angle_alpha   90.00
_cell.angle_beta   90.00
_cell.angle_gamma   90.00
#
_symmetry.space_group_name_H-M   'P 1'
#
loop_
_entity.id
_entity.type
_entity.pdbx_description
1 polymer ?
#
loop_
_entity_poly.entity_id
_entity_poly.type
_entity_poly.pdbx_seq_one_letter_code
_entity_poly.pdbx_strand_id
1 'polypeptide(L)' 'MYGQFLWERTSFFMGCSEATVEWKVDNKIEPGEYRIRHFGNSKYIFGGIYPYEGTSKTFQVLPRSSNR' A
#
# COMPACT_ATOMS: atom_id res chain seq x y z
N MET A 1 15.37 0.43 -4.43
CA MET A 1 14.02 0.14 -3.92
C MET A 1 13.62 1.26 -2.97
N TYR A 2 12.63 2.06 -3.34
CA TYR A 2 12.04 3.08 -2.45
C TYR A 2 10.53 2.84 -2.43
N GLY A 3 9.97 2.70 -1.23
CA GLY A 3 8.54 2.64 -0.98
C GLY A 3 8.14 3.86 -0.16
N GLN A 4 6.96 4.42 -0.43
CA GLN A 4 6.39 5.51 0.35
C GLN A 4 5.07 5.06 0.95
N PHE A 5 4.85 5.45 2.20
CA PHE A 5 3.57 5.31 2.88
C PHE A 5 3.10 6.69 3.29
N LEU A 6 1.96 7.10 2.73
CA LEU A 6 1.31 8.35 3.05
C LEU A 6 0.00 8.04 3.75
N TRP A 7 -0.24 8.74 4.86
CA TRP A 7 -1.48 8.65 5.60
C TRP A 7 -2.13 10.02 5.60
N GLU A 8 -3.40 10.08 5.25
CA GLU A 8 -4.17 11.32 5.19
C GLU A 8 -5.49 11.16 5.93
N ARG A 9 -5.85 12.17 6.71
CA ARG A 9 -7.17 12.26 7.33
C ARG A 9 -8.17 12.84 6.32
N THR A 10 -9.04 11.99 5.77
CA THR A 10 -10.02 12.41 4.76
C THR A 10 -11.32 12.95 5.36
N SER A 11 -11.68 12.55 6.59
CA SER A 11 -12.80 13.14 7.30
C SER A 11 -12.51 13.22 8.80
N PHE A 12 -12.41 14.45 9.31
CA PHE A 12 -12.21 14.68 10.75
C PHE A 12 -13.42 14.22 11.57
N PHE A 13 -14.64 14.59 11.13
CA PHE A 13 -15.87 14.30 11.88
C PHE A 13 -16.26 12.81 11.85
N MET A 14 -15.98 12.10 10.76
CA MET A 14 -16.29 10.66 10.65
C MET A 14 -15.13 9.77 11.11
N GLY A 15 -13.98 10.36 11.44
CA GLY A 15 -12.78 9.60 11.83
C GLY A 15 -12.16 8.81 10.68
N CYS A 16 -12.49 9.11 9.42
CA CYS A 16 -11.96 8.41 8.26
C CYS A 16 -10.57 8.91 7.87
N SER A 17 -9.77 7.99 7.35
CA SER A 17 -8.45 8.26 6.80
C SER A 17 -8.17 7.34 5.63
N GLU A 18 -7.29 7.77 4.74
CA GLU A 18 -6.78 6.97 3.64
C GLU A 18 -5.28 6.72 3.81
N ALA A 19 -4.85 5.55 3.37
CA ALA A 19 -3.45 5.12 3.38
C ALA A 19 -3.03 4.81 1.94
N THR A 20 -2.11 5.61 1.42
CA THR A 20 -1.56 5.47 0.07
C THR A 20 -0.18 4.84 0.16
N VAL A 21 -0.02 3.69 -0.48
CA VAL A 21 1.27 2.97 -0.56
C VAL A 21 1.77 3.08 -1.99
N GLU A 22 2.95 3.66 -2.15
CA GLU A 22 3.62 3.75 -3.44
C GLU A 22 4.86 2.86 -3.45
N TRP A 23 5.04 2.13 -4.55
CA TRP A 23 6.24 1.37 -4.80
C TRP A 23 6.85 1.79 -6.14
N LYS A 24 8.06 2.35 -6.07
CA LYS A 24 8.86 2.62 -7.27
C LYS A 24 9.66 1.37 -7.62
N VAL A 25 9.21 0.66 -8.64
CA VAL A 25 9.92 -0.49 -9.22
C VAL A 25 11.16 0.02 -9.95
N ASP A 26 12.34 -0.42 -9.52
CA ASP A 26 13.60 -0.13 -10.19
C ASP A 26 14.05 -1.31 -11.08
N ASN A 27 15.12 -1.10 -11.85
CA ASN A 27 15.62 -2.08 -12.83
C ASN A 27 16.32 -3.29 -12.21
N LYS A 28 16.47 -3.35 -10.88
CA LYS A 28 17.06 -4.49 -10.17
C LYS A 28 15.99 -5.42 -9.58
N ILE A 29 14.72 -5.03 -9.69
CA ILE A 29 13.60 -5.89 -9.28
C ILE A 29 13.39 -6.96 -10.34
N GLU A 30 13.33 -8.20 -9.87
CA GLU A 30 13.04 -9.35 -10.72
C GLU A 30 11.64 -9.22 -11.35
N PRO A 31 11.48 -9.56 -12.64
CA PRO A 31 10.15 -9.67 -13.23
C PRO A 31 9.32 -10.76 -12.55
N GLY A 32 8.02 -10.52 -12.39
CA GLY A 32 7.12 -11.49 -11.77
C GLY A 32 5.79 -10.92 -11.29
N GLU A 33 5.02 -11.74 -10.60
CA GLU A 33 3.76 -11.35 -9.98
C GLU A 33 3.99 -10.80 -8.56
N TYR A 34 3.53 -9.59 -8.32
CA TYR A 34 3.65 -8.89 -7.04
C TYR A 34 2.28 -8.46 -6.51
N ARG A 35 2.23 -8.10 -5.23
CA ARG A 35 1.09 -7.45 -4.58
C ARG A 35 1.58 -6.55 -3.46
N ILE A 36 0.77 -5.59 -3.05
CA ILE A 36 1.01 -4.77 -1.86
C ILE A 36 0.12 -5.26 -0.73
N ARG A 37 0.70 -5.44 0.46
CA ARG A 37 -0.03 -5.69 1.70
C ARG A 37 0.17 -4.52 2.65
N HIS A 38 -0.91 -4.12 3.30
CA HIS A 38 -0.93 -3.07 4.31
C HIS A 38 -1.40 -3.68 5.64
N PHE A 39 -0.75 -3.27 6.72
CA PHE A 39 -1.08 -3.67 8.08
C PHE A 39 -1.27 -2.40 8.90
N GLY A 40 -2.42 -2.26 9.53
CA GLY A 40 -2.77 -1.06 10.28
C GLY A 40 -3.51 -1.39 11.56
N ASN A 41 -3.81 -0.34 12.31
CA ASN A 41 -4.65 -0.43 13.49
C ASN A 41 -5.75 0.64 13.40
N SER A 42 -6.96 0.30 13.82
CA SER A 42 -8.07 1.23 13.97
C SER A 42 -8.43 1.38 15.45
N LYS A 43 -8.79 2.60 15.85
CA LYS A 43 -9.31 2.88 17.18
C LYS A 43 -10.82 2.94 17.11
N TYR A 44 -11.50 2.09 17.88
CA TYR A 44 -12.95 2.14 17.97
C TYR A 44 -13.39 3.31 18.84
N ILE A 45 -14.52 3.94 18.51
CA ILE A 45 -15.00 5.17 19.15
C ILE A 45 -15.24 5.01 20.65
N PHE A 46 -15.64 3.82 21.11
CA PHE A 46 -15.81 3.52 22.53
C PHE A 46 -14.54 2.97 23.21
N GLY A 47 -13.38 3.05 22.54
CA GLY A 47 -12.11 2.55 23.04
C GLY A 47 -11.68 1.22 22.40
N GLY A 48 -10.46 0.78 22.70
CA GLY A 48 -9.84 -0.37 22.05
C GLY A 48 -9.12 -0.01 20.74
N ILE A 49 -8.04 -0.73 20.47
CA ILE A 49 -7.24 -0.62 19.25
C ILE A 49 -7.22 -2.01 18.62
N TYR A 50 -7.64 -2.10 17.37
CA TYR A 50 -7.82 -3.36 16.67
C TYR A 50 -6.96 -3.40 15.40
N PRO A 51 -6.18 -4.47 15.19
CA PRO A 51 -5.42 -4.61 13.96
C PRO A 51 -6.34 -4.88 12.77
N TYR A 52 -5.94 -4.40 11.60
CA TYR A 52 -6.55 -4.75 10.31
C TYR A 52 -5.47 -4.96 9.25
N GLU A 53 -5.82 -5.72 8.20
CA GLU A 53 -4.95 -5.90 7.04
C GLU A 53 -5.71 -5.63 5.74
N GLY A 54 -4.98 -5.13 4.74
CA GLY A 54 -5.47 -4.92 3.38
C GLY A 54 -4.50 -5.55 2.40
N THR A 55 -5.02 -6.19 1.36
CA THR A 55 -4.21 -6.81 0.30
C THR A 55 -4.72 -6.34 -1.05
N SER A 56 -3.83 -5.78 -1.88
CA SER A 56 -4.18 -5.42 -3.25
C SER A 56 -4.44 -6.67 -4.10
N LYS A 57 -5.07 -6.49 -5.25
CA LYS A 57 -4.96 -7.48 -6.34
C LYS A 57 -3.49 -7.66 -6.73
N THR A 58 -3.17 -8.80 -7.34
CA THR A 58 -1.85 -9.00 -7.93
C THR A 58 -1.64 -8.13 -9.16
N PHE A 59 -0.40 -7.80 -9.45
CA PHE A 59 0.02 -7.08 -10.66
C PHE A 59 1.38 -7.60 -11.13
N GLN A 60 1.64 -7.49 -12.43
CA GLN A 60 2.86 -7.99 -13.05
C GLN A 60 3.93 -6.89 -13.14
N VAL A 61 5.13 -7.20 -12.67
CA VAL A 61 6.35 -6.45 -12.99
C VAL A 61 6.96 -7.10 -14.22
N LEU A 62 6.94 -6.39 -15.34
CA LEU A 62 7.48 -6.88 -16.60
C LEU A 62 9.00 -6.65 -16.66
N PRO A 63 9.74 -7.50 -17.39
CA PRO A 63 11.11 -7.18 -17.76
C PRO A 63 11.15 -5.85 -18.51
N ARG A 64 12.25 -5.10 -18.38
CA ARG A 64 12.45 -3.91 -19.21
C ARG A 64 12.34 -4.33 -20.68
N SER A 65 11.41 -3.73 -21.42
CA SER A 65 11.37 -3.88 -22.86
C SER A 65 12.68 -3.34 -23.44
N SER A 66 13.47 -4.21 -24.08
CA SER A 66 14.53 -3.76 -24.96
C SER A 66 13.86 -3.17 -26.19
N ASN A 67 13.87 -1.85 -26.34
CA ASN A 67 13.59 -1.26 -27.65
C ASN A 67 14.66 -1.80 -28.61
N ARG A 68 14.22 -2.63 -29.56
CA ARG A 68 14.96 -2.88 -30.80
C ARG A 68 14.78 -1.67 -31.71
#